data_AF-A0A9Y4NKG0-F1
#
_entry.id   AF-A0A9Y4NKG0-F1
#
_cell.length_a   1.000
_cell.length_b   1.000
_cell.length_c   1.000
_cell.angle_alpha   90.00
_cell.angle_beta   90.00
_cell.angle_gamma   90.00
#
_symmetry.space_group_name_H-M   'P 1'
#
loop_
_entity.id
_entity.type
_entity.pdbx_description
1 polymer ?
#
loop_
_entity_poly.entity_id
_entity_poly.type
_entity_poly.pdbx_seq_one_letter_code
_entity_poly.pdbx_strand_id
1 'polypeptide(L)'
;MTRRLSSSTRSHTEDSIFLRPDEDPVWLDEPTKAEKIGDRAPKKDGLPKCKDGPTAGQRPQGEEVFIHKVYALVIEIHCWAALFIVSQVTGYWVFFVVEGNGPLSSIYKALQVIDFYLGFILPCQPIFGMDSMVLMREVVNTKQHNWIVHSTAGIGVAICVVMVIHMVCKWRYGTGLWSSGSGTVSREVGDRRQSVSRQPSFTLSEWTDAQEDLLDLDPVPQTPVFDIGTDTRTEGDAATLTVTPVGLQERRGSNVSLTLDMCTPGCTEPYGYGAQLSPRDQSAQEYLRQGTHTLTPAMLHTRAMDDQSLQAEFYETPMNFVDPKEYNYPGLVRKNRYKTILPNTHSRVVLQSQDEDDFLTTYINANYLKGYDGEERAYIATQGPTVNTVGDFWRMVWQERCPIIVMITNLEEKNEKCAEYWPEDTVTHEGIEITVVTVTQEDDYSLRVFTLKCGDEERSLRQYWYTSWPDQKTPDKAPPLLELVQEVERAREEAPPSSGPTIVHCSAGIGRTGCFIATSILCKQLRTEGVVDILRTTCQLRLDRGGMIQTCEQYQFVHHVLSLYEKQLSHSAEE
;
A
#
# COMPACT_ATOMS: atom_id res chain seq x y z
N MET A 1 17.41 44.74 46.78
CA MET A 1 17.90 44.66 48.18
C MET A 1 16.84 43.88 48.94
N THR A 2 17.01 42.75 49.63
CA THR A 2 18.08 42.14 50.44
C THR A 2 17.53 40.72 50.75
N ARG A 3 18.16 39.61 50.35
CA ARG A 3 19.22 38.81 51.03
C ARG A 3 18.78 38.02 52.28
N ARG A 4 19.13 36.72 52.26
CA ARG A 4 19.42 35.71 53.34
C ARG A 4 18.36 34.60 53.50
N LEU A 5 18.65 33.31 53.26
CA LEU A 5 19.67 32.33 53.72
C LEU A 5 19.21 31.51 54.95
N SER A 6 19.07 30.18 54.77
CA SER A 6 19.62 29.07 55.59
C SER A 6 19.00 27.76 55.07
N SER A 7 19.68 26.75 54.51
CA SER A 7 20.65 25.78 55.09
C SER A 7 20.09 25.08 56.34
N SER A 8 20.16 23.77 56.60
CA SER A 8 20.89 22.62 56.06
C SER A 8 20.33 21.39 56.80
N THR A 9 20.20 20.23 56.16
CA THR A 9 20.78 18.96 56.66
C THR A 9 20.70 17.86 55.61
N ARG A 10 21.80 17.12 55.52
CA ARG A 10 22.20 16.15 54.51
C ARG A 10 22.65 14.88 55.24
N SER A 11 22.28 13.70 54.73
CA SER A 11 23.03 12.43 54.86
C SER A 11 22.56 11.52 53.72
N HIS A 12 23.33 11.33 52.63
CA HIS A 12 24.39 10.32 52.43
C HIS A 12 23.87 8.88 52.64
N THR A 13 24.00 7.89 51.75
CA THR A 13 24.73 7.71 50.47
C THR A 13 24.33 6.33 49.89
N GLU A 14 24.35 6.22 48.55
CA GLU A 14 24.75 5.05 47.71
C GLU A 14 23.95 3.74 47.87
N ASP A 15 23.38 3.13 46.83
CA ASP A 15 24.11 2.58 45.68
C ASP A 15 23.35 2.64 44.35
N SER A 16 24.14 2.87 43.30
CA SER A 16 23.76 2.84 41.89
C SER A 16 24.00 1.42 41.37
N ILE A 17 22.98 0.73 40.87
CA ILE A 17 23.17 -0.52 40.12
C ILE A 17 22.58 -0.36 38.72
N PHE A 18 23.51 -0.39 37.76
CA PHE A 18 23.28 -0.60 36.34
C PHE A 18 22.39 -1.84 36.11
N LEU A 19 21.24 -1.66 35.47
CA LEU A 19 20.45 -2.77 34.94
C LEU A 19 21.11 -3.29 33.65
N ARG A 20 21.56 -4.55 33.69
CA ARG A 20 21.80 -5.36 32.50
C ARG A 20 20.46 -5.92 32.02
N PRO A 21 20.15 -5.92 30.72
CA PRO A 21 19.09 -6.74 30.16
C PRO A 21 19.64 -8.17 29.98
N ASP A 22 18.91 -9.18 30.46
CA ASP A 22 18.87 -10.58 30.02
C ASP A 22 18.43 -11.46 31.20
N GLU A 23 17.14 -11.44 31.53
CA GLU A 23 16.50 -12.53 32.28
C GLU A 23 15.09 -12.76 31.69
N ASP A 24 14.89 -13.95 31.11
CA ASP A 24 13.60 -14.44 30.64
C ASP A 24 12.66 -14.73 31.84
N PRO A 25 11.36 -14.43 31.75
CA PRO A 25 10.43 -14.68 32.85
C PRO A 25 10.16 -16.17 33.05
N VAL A 26 10.37 -16.61 34.29
CA VAL A 26 9.98 -17.92 34.83
C VAL A 26 8.45 -18.01 34.90
N TRP A 27 7.86 -18.94 34.16
CA TRP A 27 6.44 -19.27 34.29
C TRP A 27 6.22 -20.10 35.55
N LEU A 28 5.44 -19.55 36.49
CA LEU A 28 4.89 -20.26 37.64
C LEU A 28 3.68 -21.08 37.21
N ASP A 29 3.64 -22.32 37.70
CA ASP A 29 2.66 -23.38 37.43
C ASP A 29 1.19 -22.96 37.67
N GLU A 30 0.29 -23.50 36.84
CA GLU A 30 -1.16 -23.45 36.98
C GLU A 30 -1.68 -24.17 38.25
N PRO A 31 -2.83 -23.75 38.82
CA PRO A 31 -3.48 -24.49 39.89
C PRO A 31 -4.44 -25.57 39.38
N THR A 32 -4.21 -26.77 39.91
CA THR A 32 -5.09 -27.93 40.13
C THR A 32 -6.61 -27.74 40.03
N LYS A 33 -7.28 -28.62 39.27
CA LYS A 33 -8.68 -29.03 39.49
C LYS A 33 -8.80 -30.54 39.65
N ALA A 34 -9.56 -30.92 40.68
CA ALA A 34 -9.78 -32.27 41.17
C ALA A 34 -10.99 -32.98 40.52
N GLU A 35 -10.87 -34.31 40.44
CA GLU A 35 -11.86 -35.40 40.54
C GLU A 35 -13.15 -35.44 39.67
N LYS A 36 -13.31 -36.55 38.91
CA LYS A 36 -14.28 -37.64 39.21
C LYS A 36 -14.18 -38.87 38.29
N ILE A 37 -13.90 -40.02 38.92
CA ILE A 37 -14.54 -41.36 38.86
C ILE A 37 -14.86 -42.00 37.47
N GLY A 38 -14.37 -43.24 37.25
CA GLY A 38 -15.02 -44.16 36.29
C GLY A 38 -14.31 -45.43 35.77
N ASP A 39 -13.87 -46.34 36.66
CA ASP A 39 -13.94 -47.82 36.55
C ASP A 39 -13.09 -48.70 35.56
N ARG A 40 -12.58 -49.80 36.17
CA ARG A 40 -12.11 -51.13 35.69
C ARG A 40 -10.80 -51.36 34.90
N ALA A 41 -9.97 -52.19 35.54
CA ALA A 41 -8.73 -52.89 35.11
C ALA A 41 -9.05 -54.21 34.31
N PRO A 42 -8.09 -55.09 33.87
CA PRO A 42 -6.82 -55.44 34.53
C PRO A 42 -5.54 -55.72 33.69
N LYS A 43 -4.40 -55.44 34.34
CA LYS A 43 -3.09 -56.14 34.42
C LYS A 43 -2.50 -56.90 33.22
N LYS A 44 -1.23 -56.58 32.92
CA LYS A 44 -0.13 -57.57 32.92
C LYS A 44 1.25 -56.94 33.18
N ASP A 45 2.08 -57.73 33.85
CA ASP A 45 3.31 -57.40 34.58
C ASP A 45 4.56 -57.11 33.73
N GLY A 46 5.53 -56.38 34.33
CA GLY A 46 6.91 -56.30 33.88
C GLY A 46 7.75 -55.20 34.57
N LEU A 47 8.47 -55.58 35.63
CA LEU A 47 9.40 -54.74 36.43
C LEU A 47 10.82 -54.68 35.77
N PRO A 48 11.84 -53.96 36.32
CA PRO A 48 12.22 -52.58 36.03
C PRO A 48 13.64 -52.44 35.42
N LYS A 49 13.99 -51.29 34.83
CA LYS A 49 15.40 -50.83 34.82
C LYS A 49 15.51 -49.31 34.81
N CYS A 50 16.45 -48.85 35.63
CA CYS A 50 16.66 -47.49 36.10
C CYS A 50 17.69 -46.75 35.21
N LYS A 51 17.58 -45.40 35.19
CA LYS A 51 18.56 -44.38 34.73
C LYS A 51 18.74 -44.27 33.20
N ASP A 52 18.68 -43.11 32.55
CA ASP A 52 19.09 -41.75 32.90
C ASP A 52 18.16 -40.65 32.33
N GLY A 53 18.25 -39.45 32.91
CA GLY A 53 17.58 -38.22 32.47
C GLY A 53 18.21 -37.54 31.24
N PRO A 54 17.81 -36.29 30.91
CA PRO A 54 17.28 -35.93 29.60
C PRO A 54 18.31 -35.32 28.64
N THR A 55 18.17 -35.60 27.35
CA THR A 55 18.76 -34.78 26.28
C THR A 55 17.66 -34.01 25.57
N ALA A 56 17.69 -32.70 25.78
CA ALA A 56 16.91 -31.69 25.11
C ALA A 56 17.19 -31.65 23.59
N GLY A 57 16.14 -31.30 22.85
CA GLY A 57 16.20 -30.41 21.69
C GLY A 57 16.84 -30.92 20.41
N GLN A 58 16.04 -31.47 19.50
CA GLN A 58 16.30 -31.36 18.05
C GLN A 58 14.99 -31.38 17.23
N ARG A 59 14.52 -30.19 16.84
CA ARG A 59 14.07 -29.78 15.49
C ARG A 59 13.84 -28.25 15.54
N PRO A 60 14.35 -27.48 14.56
CA PRO A 60 13.82 -27.51 13.19
C PRO A 60 14.93 -27.38 12.13
N GLN A 61 15.42 -28.48 11.57
CA GLN A 61 16.31 -28.45 10.40
C GLN A 61 15.70 -29.16 9.18
N GLY A 62 14.61 -29.90 9.38
CA GLY A 62 13.88 -30.60 8.32
C GLY A 62 12.90 -29.72 7.55
N GLU A 63 12.30 -28.71 8.20
CA GLU A 63 11.31 -27.81 7.57
C GLU A 63 11.96 -26.82 6.62
N GLU A 64 13.08 -26.18 6.99
CA GLU A 64 13.78 -25.26 6.08
C GLU A 64 14.29 -25.96 4.82
N VAL A 65 14.83 -27.18 4.96
CA VAL A 65 15.30 -28.00 3.83
C VAL A 65 14.13 -28.44 2.94
N PHE A 66 12.95 -28.67 3.50
CA PHE A 66 11.75 -28.99 2.74
C PHE A 66 11.24 -27.75 1.97
N ILE A 67 11.16 -26.59 2.61
CA ILE A 67 10.73 -25.33 1.98
C ILE A 67 11.66 -24.95 0.84
N HIS A 68 12.98 -25.05 1.02
CA HIS A 68 13.95 -24.79 -0.06
C HIS A 68 13.78 -25.73 -1.26
N LYS A 69 13.45 -27.01 -1.02
CA LYS A 69 13.20 -27.99 -2.10
C LYS A 69 11.90 -27.72 -2.84
N VAL A 70 10.85 -27.32 -2.13
CA VAL A 70 9.57 -26.91 -2.72
C VAL A 70 9.79 -25.64 -3.56
N TYR A 71 10.51 -24.66 -3.04
CA TYR A 71 10.81 -23.42 -3.76
C TYR A 71 11.62 -23.66 -5.04
N ALA A 72 12.62 -24.54 -5.00
CA ALA A 72 13.40 -24.92 -6.19
C ALA A 72 12.54 -25.61 -7.26
N LEU A 73 11.60 -26.47 -6.85
CA LEU A 73 10.67 -27.14 -7.76
C LEU A 73 9.69 -26.13 -8.39
N VAL A 74 9.20 -25.17 -7.60
CA VAL A 74 8.32 -24.10 -8.09
C VAL A 74 9.04 -23.25 -9.13
N ILE A 75 10.28 -22.81 -8.88
CA ILE A 75 11.06 -22.02 -9.86
C ILE A 75 11.23 -22.80 -11.17
N GLU A 76 11.55 -24.08 -11.09
CA GLU A 76 11.76 -24.90 -12.28
C GLU A 76 10.49 -25.05 -13.12
N ILE A 77 9.33 -25.23 -12.48
CA ILE A 77 8.02 -25.24 -13.17
C ILE A 77 7.76 -23.88 -13.85
N HIS A 78 8.09 -22.77 -13.19
CA HIS A 78 7.95 -21.43 -13.78
C HIS A 78 8.87 -21.24 -14.99
N CYS A 79 10.11 -21.77 -14.96
CA CYS A 79 11.01 -21.72 -16.12
C CYS A 79 10.46 -22.51 -17.32
N TRP A 80 9.89 -23.69 -17.10
CA TRP A 80 9.25 -24.47 -18.17
C TRP A 80 7.99 -23.79 -18.72
N ALA A 81 7.19 -23.18 -17.85
CA ALA A 81 6.02 -22.40 -18.25
C ALA A 81 6.43 -21.16 -19.08
N ALA A 82 7.48 -20.46 -18.68
CA ALA A 82 8.03 -19.33 -19.44
C ALA A 82 8.54 -19.76 -20.82
N LEU A 83 9.28 -20.87 -20.90
CA LEU A 83 9.76 -21.43 -22.16
C LEU A 83 8.59 -21.79 -23.10
N PHE A 84 7.53 -22.41 -22.55
CA PHE A 84 6.32 -22.71 -23.29
C PHE A 84 5.67 -21.43 -23.84
N ILE A 85 5.42 -20.42 -22.99
CA ILE A 85 4.78 -19.17 -23.40
C ILE A 85 5.60 -18.46 -24.49
N VAL A 86 6.91 -18.31 -24.30
CA VAL A 86 7.78 -17.65 -25.29
C VAL A 86 7.77 -18.40 -26.63
N SER A 87 7.79 -19.73 -26.61
CA SER A 87 7.69 -20.54 -27.83
C SER A 87 6.36 -20.31 -28.56
N GLN A 88 5.24 -20.29 -27.82
CA GLN A 88 3.92 -20.11 -28.43
C GLN A 88 3.74 -18.68 -28.98
N VAL A 89 4.13 -17.65 -28.21
CA VAL A 89 4.08 -16.24 -28.66
C VAL A 89 4.91 -16.06 -29.93
N THR A 90 6.12 -16.63 -29.98
CA THR A 90 7.00 -16.52 -31.15
C THR A 90 6.39 -17.21 -32.38
N GLY A 91 5.77 -18.38 -32.22
CA GLY A 91 5.12 -19.09 -33.33
C GLY A 91 3.92 -18.33 -33.92
N TYR A 92 3.04 -17.80 -33.07
CA TYR A 92 1.91 -16.98 -33.54
C TYR A 92 2.37 -15.63 -34.10
N TRP A 93 3.44 -15.05 -33.56
CA TRP A 93 4.04 -13.84 -34.11
C TRP A 93 4.51 -14.06 -35.55
N VAL A 94 5.27 -15.15 -35.79
CA VAL A 94 5.72 -15.52 -37.14
C VAL A 94 4.54 -15.78 -38.08
N PHE A 95 3.48 -16.44 -37.61
CA PHE A 95 2.26 -16.64 -38.39
C PHE A 95 1.64 -15.32 -38.87
N PHE A 96 1.46 -14.34 -37.97
CA PHE A 96 0.87 -13.05 -38.34
C PHE A 96 1.77 -12.20 -39.24
N VAL A 97 3.10 -12.29 -39.07
CA VAL A 97 4.06 -11.63 -39.97
C VAL A 97 3.97 -12.21 -41.39
N VAL A 98 3.86 -13.53 -41.51
CA VAL A 98 3.74 -14.21 -42.82
C VAL A 98 2.38 -13.94 -43.49
N GLU A 99 1.33 -13.70 -42.72
CA GLU A 99 0.02 -13.21 -43.21
C GLU A 99 0.05 -11.73 -43.67
N GLY A 100 1.21 -11.06 -43.63
CA GLY A 100 1.39 -9.70 -44.12
C GLY A 100 1.07 -8.59 -43.11
N ASN A 101 0.92 -8.94 -41.82
CA ASN A 101 0.79 -7.94 -40.76
C ASN A 101 2.16 -7.34 -40.43
N GLY A 102 2.18 -6.05 -40.03
CA GLY A 102 3.41 -5.41 -39.56
C GLY A 102 3.99 -6.14 -38.33
N PRO A 103 5.33 -6.08 -38.10
CA PRO A 103 5.99 -6.85 -37.05
C PRO A 103 5.47 -6.52 -35.64
N LEU A 104 5.15 -5.25 -35.36
CA LEU A 104 4.61 -4.82 -34.06
C LEU A 104 3.14 -5.22 -33.88
N SER A 105 2.32 -5.10 -34.93
CA SER A 105 0.91 -5.54 -34.91
C SER A 105 0.80 -7.05 -34.72
N SER A 106 1.73 -7.80 -35.32
CA SER A 106 1.80 -9.26 -35.21
C SER A 106 2.08 -9.73 -33.78
N ILE A 107 2.91 -9.00 -33.01
CA ILE A 107 3.18 -9.35 -31.60
C ILE A 107 1.90 -9.17 -30.78
N TYR A 108 1.19 -8.06 -30.99
CA TYR A 108 -0.06 -7.77 -30.29
C TYR A 108 -1.12 -8.84 -30.57
N LYS A 109 -1.32 -9.22 -31.84
CA LYS A 109 -2.22 -10.31 -32.24
C LYS A 109 -1.80 -11.66 -31.65
N ALA A 110 -0.50 -11.96 -31.61
CA ALA A 110 0.02 -13.18 -31.00
C ALA A 110 -0.31 -13.25 -29.50
N LEU A 111 -0.16 -12.14 -28.77
CA LEU A 111 -0.49 -12.08 -27.33
C LEU A 111 -1.99 -12.28 -27.07
N GLN A 112 -2.87 -11.74 -27.92
CA GLN A 112 -4.32 -11.96 -27.82
C GLN A 112 -4.72 -13.43 -28.04
N VAL A 113 -4.07 -14.13 -28.97
CA VAL A 113 -4.29 -15.57 -29.17
C VAL A 113 -3.84 -16.38 -27.95
N ILE A 114 -2.70 -16.03 -27.35
CA ILE A 114 -2.20 -16.71 -26.14
C ILE A 114 -3.10 -16.46 -24.93
N ASP A 115 -3.64 -15.26 -24.78
CA ASP A 115 -4.62 -14.92 -23.74
C ASP A 115 -5.89 -15.77 -23.84
N PHE A 116 -6.38 -16.04 -25.06
CA PHE A 116 -7.50 -16.97 -25.29
C PHE A 116 -7.20 -18.39 -24.80
N TYR A 117 -6.01 -18.93 -25.08
CA TYR A 117 -5.62 -20.27 -24.64
C TYR A 117 -5.38 -20.34 -23.11
N LEU A 118 -4.81 -19.29 -22.52
CA LEU A 118 -4.61 -19.21 -21.06
C LEU A 118 -5.93 -19.12 -20.30
N GLY A 119 -6.93 -18.40 -20.84
CA GLY A 119 -8.26 -18.31 -20.25
C GLY A 119 -9.06 -19.63 -20.23
N PHE A 120 -8.65 -20.63 -21.01
CA PHE A 120 -9.23 -21.99 -20.94
C PHE A 120 -8.58 -22.87 -19.88
N ILE A 121 -7.33 -22.57 -19.49
CA ILE A 121 -6.52 -23.38 -18.56
C ILE A 121 -6.57 -22.82 -17.13
N LEU A 122 -6.64 -21.50 -16.98
CA LEU A 122 -6.74 -20.81 -15.71
C LEU A 122 -8.13 -20.14 -15.62
N PRO A 123 -8.87 -20.25 -14.50
CA PRO A 123 -10.16 -19.59 -14.31
C PRO A 123 -10.04 -18.07 -14.10
N CYS A 124 -9.11 -17.42 -14.79
CA CYS A 124 -8.92 -15.98 -14.81
C CYS A 124 -9.56 -15.41 -16.08
N GLN A 125 -10.23 -14.26 -15.94
CA GLN A 125 -10.81 -13.52 -17.07
C GLN A 125 -9.72 -13.18 -18.10
N PRO A 126 -9.97 -13.35 -19.42
CA PRO A 126 -9.02 -12.99 -20.47
C PRO A 126 -8.68 -11.49 -20.39
N ILE A 127 -7.39 -11.16 -20.40
CA ILE A 127 -6.87 -9.78 -20.28
C ILE A 127 -7.30 -8.91 -21.46
N PHE A 128 -7.57 -9.50 -22.63
CA PHE A 128 -7.89 -8.79 -23.88
C PHE A 128 -9.35 -8.94 -24.37
N GLY A 129 -10.24 -9.56 -23.59
CA GLY A 129 -11.68 -9.55 -23.86
C GLY A 129 -12.17 -10.25 -25.14
N MET A 130 -13.37 -9.88 -25.58
CA MET A 130 -14.23 -10.56 -26.59
C MET A 130 -13.62 -10.65 -28.01
N ASP A 131 -12.60 -9.83 -28.32
CA ASP A 131 -11.88 -9.83 -29.60
C ASP A 131 -11.04 -11.09 -29.82
N SER A 132 -10.59 -11.74 -28.75
CA SER A 132 -9.71 -12.93 -28.85
C SER A 132 -10.43 -14.14 -29.46
N MET A 133 -11.75 -14.27 -29.27
CA MET A 133 -12.56 -15.32 -29.90
C MET A 133 -12.74 -15.11 -31.40
N VAL A 134 -12.88 -13.86 -31.84
CA VAL A 134 -13.01 -13.50 -33.26
C VAL A 134 -11.68 -13.74 -33.96
N LEU A 135 -10.58 -13.29 -33.36
CA LEU A 135 -9.23 -13.51 -33.88
C LEU A 135 -8.88 -14.99 -33.96
N MET A 136 -9.24 -15.79 -32.95
CA MET A 136 -9.02 -17.24 -33.00
C MET A 136 -9.83 -17.91 -34.12
N ARG A 137 -11.07 -17.47 -34.36
CA ARG A 137 -11.88 -17.96 -35.47
C ARG A 137 -11.28 -17.59 -36.82
N GLU A 138 -10.64 -16.43 -36.94
CA GLU A 138 -9.88 -16.01 -38.11
C GLU A 138 -8.67 -16.92 -38.35
N VAL A 139 -7.87 -17.16 -37.31
CA VAL A 139 -6.69 -18.06 -37.36
C VAL A 139 -7.06 -19.48 -37.78
N VAL A 140 -8.18 -20.04 -37.26
CA VAL A 140 -8.66 -21.39 -37.64
C VAL A 140 -9.15 -21.44 -39.09
N ASN A 141 -9.69 -20.35 -39.62
CA ASN A 141 -10.23 -20.28 -40.98
C ASN A 141 -9.15 -20.03 -42.05
N THR A 142 -7.95 -19.64 -41.67
CA THR A 142 -6.82 -19.42 -42.58
C THR A 142 -6.29 -20.74 -43.15
N LYS A 143 -6.49 -20.97 -44.45
CA LYS A 143 -6.04 -22.21 -45.13
C LYS A 143 -4.60 -22.16 -45.65
N GLN A 144 -4.04 -20.98 -45.87
CA GLN A 144 -2.79 -20.80 -46.61
C GLN A 144 -1.53 -21.05 -45.76
N HIS A 145 -1.55 -20.72 -44.46
CA HIS A 145 -0.40 -20.84 -43.55
C HIS A 145 -0.68 -21.68 -42.29
N ASN A 146 -1.72 -22.53 -42.32
CA ASN A 146 -2.15 -23.36 -41.19
C ASN A 146 -1.04 -24.29 -40.66
N TRP A 147 -0.08 -24.68 -41.51
CA TRP A 147 1.07 -25.52 -41.11
C TRP A 147 1.94 -24.87 -40.01
N ILE A 148 1.99 -23.54 -39.94
CA ILE A 148 2.75 -22.80 -38.90
C ILE A 148 2.06 -22.94 -37.54
N VAL A 149 0.73 -22.88 -37.52
CA VAL A 149 -0.09 -23.05 -36.31
C VAL A 149 0.06 -24.48 -35.77
N HIS A 150 -0.06 -25.49 -36.65
CA HIS A 150 0.17 -26.90 -36.27
C HIS A 150 1.60 -27.17 -35.79
N SER A 151 2.59 -26.54 -36.41
CA SER A 151 3.99 -26.65 -35.99
C SER A 151 4.22 -26.03 -34.61
N THR A 152 3.61 -24.87 -34.35
CA THR A 152 3.68 -24.17 -33.05
C THR A 152 3.02 -24.98 -31.94
N ALA A 153 1.84 -25.56 -32.20
CA ALA A 153 1.17 -26.47 -31.28
C ALA A 153 2.01 -27.74 -31.02
N GLY A 154 2.62 -28.31 -32.05
CA GLY A 154 3.52 -29.47 -31.93
C GLY A 154 4.74 -29.20 -31.05
N ILE A 155 5.37 -28.02 -31.19
CA ILE A 155 6.48 -27.59 -30.33
C ILE A 155 6.00 -27.44 -28.87
N GLY A 156 4.81 -26.87 -28.65
CA GLY A 156 4.22 -26.75 -27.32
C GLY A 156 4.02 -28.12 -26.64
N VAL A 157 3.47 -29.09 -27.38
CA VAL A 157 3.32 -30.47 -26.89
C VAL A 157 4.69 -31.10 -26.59
N ALA A 158 5.69 -30.91 -27.44
CA ALA A 158 7.04 -31.42 -27.20
C ALA A 158 7.66 -30.84 -25.91
N ILE A 159 7.52 -29.53 -25.66
CA ILE A 159 7.99 -28.88 -24.43
C ILE A 159 7.29 -29.50 -23.21
N CYS A 160 5.98 -29.69 -23.26
CA CYS A 160 5.23 -30.32 -22.16
C CYS A 160 5.65 -31.77 -21.92
N VAL A 161 5.87 -32.55 -22.98
CA VAL A 161 6.34 -33.94 -22.87
C VAL A 161 7.74 -33.98 -22.25
N VAL A 162 8.66 -33.12 -22.71
CA VAL A 162 10.02 -33.03 -22.14
C VAL A 162 9.96 -32.58 -20.68
N MET A 163 9.13 -31.61 -20.33
CA MET A 163 8.91 -31.18 -18.94
C MET A 163 8.44 -32.34 -18.07
N VAL A 164 7.43 -33.11 -18.50
CA VAL A 164 6.90 -34.26 -17.75
C VAL A 164 7.97 -35.34 -17.62
N ILE A 165 8.70 -35.67 -18.69
CA ILE A 165 9.81 -36.62 -18.64
C ILE A 165 10.88 -36.15 -17.68
N HIS A 166 11.26 -34.87 -17.71
CA HIS A 166 12.26 -34.28 -16.81
C HIS A 166 11.81 -34.39 -15.34
N MET A 167 10.56 -34.02 -15.05
CA MET A 167 9.99 -34.10 -13.70
C MET A 167 9.89 -35.54 -13.19
N VAL A 168 9.45 -36.47 -14.05
CA VAL A 168 9.35 -37.90 -13.70
C VAL A 168 10.74 -38.53 -13.53
N CYS A 169 11.72 -38.17 -14.36
CA CYS A 169 13.10 -38.65 -14.22
C CYS A 169 13.74 -38.08 -12.96
N LYS A 170 13.56 -36.80 -12.67
CA LYS A 170 14.04 -36.16 -11.43
C LYS A 170 13.38 -36.79 -10.19
N TRP A 171 12.10 -37.14 -10.26
CA TRP A 171 11.40 -37.84 -9.18
C TRP A 171 11.90 -39.28 -8.99
N ARG A 172 12.10 -40.03 -10.09
CA ARG A 172 12.52 -41.45 -10.05
C ARG A 172 14.00 -41.67 -9.79
N TYR A 173 14.87 -40.77 -10.24
CA TYR A 173 16.34 -40.90 -10.12
C TYR A 173 16.95 -39.90 -9.12
N GLY A 174 16.22 -38.87 -8.68
CA GLY A 174 16.66 -37.90 -7.67
C GLY A 174 16.45 -38.35 -6.22
N THR A 175 15.95 -39.58 -5.99
CA THR A 175 15.75 -40.16 -4.65
C THR A 175 16.96 -40.97 -4.19
N GLY A 176 18.08 -40.28 -4.01
CA GLY A 176 19.24 -40.78 -3.27
C GLY A 176 19.24 -40.39 -1.78
N LEU A 177 18.07 -40.24 -1.14
CA LEU A 177 18.04 -39.73 0.25
C LEU A 177 17.03 -40.40 1.19
N TRP A 178 16.53 -41.58 0.85
CA TRP A 178 15.77 -42.44 1.76
C TRP A 178 16.45 -43.81 1.83
N SER A 179 17.63 -43.86 2.42
CA SER A 179 18.20 -45.10 2.96
C SER A 179 18.88 -44.79 4.28
N SER A 180 18.39 -45.42 5.35
CA SER A 180 19.00 -45.37 6.68
C SER A 180 19.88 -46.60 6.86
N GLY A 181 21.14 -46.38 7.24
CA GLY A 181 21.99 -47.32 8.00
C GLY A 181 22.82 -48.35 7.23
N SER A 182 24.14 -48.13 7.13
CA SER A 182 25.17 -48.94 7.84
C SER A 182 26.59 -48.66 7.30
N GLY A 183 27.58 -48.71 8.20
CA GLY A 183 28.94 -49.14 7.86
C GLY A 183 30.01 -48.07 7.64
N THR A 184 30.68 -47.71 8.73
CA THR A 184 32.03 -47.12 8.82
C THR A 184 33.11 -47.86 8.01
N VAL A 185 34.13 -47.14 7.51
CA VAL A 185 35.59 -47.41 7.69
C VAL A 185 36.45 -46.28 7.04
N SER A 186 37.51 -45.93 7.77
CA SER A 186 38.41 -44.77 7.81
C SER A 186 39.38 -44.49 6.65
N ARG A 187 39.82 -43.22 6.51
CA ARG A 187 41.18 -42.65 6.82
C ARG A 187 41.31 -41.24 6.23
N GLU A 188 41.38 -40.14 6.99
CA GLU A 188 42.44 -39.61 7.90
C GLU A 188 43.29 -38.52 7.22
N VAL A 189 43.67 -37.51 8.04
CA VAL A 189 44.63 -36.40 7.85
C VAL A 189 44.02 -35.13 7.22
N GLY A 190 44.04 -33.95 7.84
CA GLY A 190 44.64 -33.52 9.10
C GLY A 190 44.20 -32.10 9.42
N ASP A 191 43.94 -31.89 10.70
CA ASP A 191 43.47 -30.70 11.39
C ASP A 191 44.53 -29.57 11.38
N ARG A 192 44.11 -28.31 11.23
CA ARG A 192 44.66 -27.20 12.02
C ARG A 192 43.80 -25.92 11.99
N ARG A 193 43.03 -25.81 13.08
CA ARG A 193 42.47 -24.62 13.76
C ARG A 193 43.32 -23.33 13.67
N GLN A 194 42.62 -22.18 13.67
CA GLN A 194 42.56 -21.17 14.76
C GLN A 194 41.89 -19.89 14.22
N SER A 195 40.63 -19.56 14.55
CA SER A 195 40.10 -18.96 15.79
C SER A 195 40.24 -17.42 15.89
N VAL A 196 39.09 -16.75 15.73
CA VAL A 196 38.47 -15.78 16.67
C VAL A 196 38.84 -14.27 16.59
N SER A 197 37.82 -13.50 16.17
CA SER A 197 37.26 -12.27 16.80
C SER A 197 37.59 -10.84 16.34
N ARG A 198 36.50 -10.06 16.39
CA ARG A 198 36.28 -8.63 16.69
C ARG A 198 35.93 -7.71 15.51
N GLN A 199 34.72 -7.15 15.65
CA GLN A 199 34.13 -6.02 14.91
C GLN A 199 34.89 -4.68 15.15
N PRO A 200 34.33 -3.51 14.80
CA PRO A 200 34.26 -2.90 13.48
C PRO A 200 34.93 -1.51 13.48
N SER A 201 35.35 -1.00 12.32
CA SER A 201 35.66 0.43 12.21
C SER A 201 35.43 0.98 10.80
N PHE A 202 34.55 1.97 10.76
CA PHE A 202 34.50 3.12 9.85
C PHE A 202 35.85 3.44 9.19
N THR A 203 35.87 3.59 7.85
CA THR A 203 36.12 4.86 7.12
C THR A 203 36.26 4.63 5.61
N LEU A 204 35.41 5.33 4.86
CA LEU A 204 35.65 6.12 3.64
C LEU A 204 36.75 5.70 2.63
N SER A 205 36.30 5.49 1.38
CA SER A 205 36.90 5.85 0.08
C SER A 205 38.37 5.52 -0.24
N GLU A 206 38.59 4.78 -1.34
CA GLU A 206 39.14 5.37 -2.58
C GLU A 206 39.15 4.35 -3.73
N TRP A 207 38.73 4.83 -4.90
CA TRP A 207 38.95 4.21 -6.19
C TRP A 207 40.41 4.37 -6.60
N THR A 208 41.00 3.35 -7.22
CA THR A 208 42.15 3.51 -8.12
C THR A 208 41.88 2.75 -9.42
N ASP A 209 42.21 3.46 -10.49
CA ASP A 209 41.90 3.23 -11.89
C ASP A 209 42.74 2.13 -12.57
N ALA A 210 42.14 1.67 -13.67
CA ALA A 210 42.72 1.37 -14.97
C ALA A 210 43.78 0.26 -15.13
N GLN A 211 43.46 -0.67 -16.02
CA GLN A 211 44.43 -1.15 -16.99
C GLN A 211 43.82 -1.08 -18.40
N GLU A 212 44.55 -0.35 -19.25
CA GLU A 212 44.35 -0.14 -20.67
C GLU A 212 44.53 -1.44 -21.47
N ASP A 213 43.79 -1.59 -22.57
CA ASP A 213 44.28 -2.31 -23.75
C ASP A 213 43.91 -1.50 -25.01
N LEU A 214 44.94 -1.30 -25.83
CA LEU A 214 45.07 -0.43 -27.00
C LEU A 214 44.90 -1.27 -28.29
N LEU A 215 44.79 -0.57 -29.44
CA LEU A 215 44.83 -1.01 -30.87
C LEU A 215 43.42 -1.16 -31.52
N ASP A 216 43.07 -0.58 -32.68
CA ASP A 216 43.82 0.05 -33.78
C ASP A 216 42.98 1.08 -34.57
N LEU A 217 43.68 1.99 -35.27
CA LEU A 217 43.23 3.13 -36.09
C LEU A 217 42.86 2.77 -37.54
N ASP A 218 41.98 3.56 -38.18
CA ASP A 218 42.14 4.23 -39.50
C ASP A 218 40.81 4.89 -40.02
N PRO A 219 40.78 5.78 -41.05
CA PRO A 219 40.88 7.24 -40.89
C PRO A 219 39.67 8.04 -41.44
N VAL A 220 39.55 9.30 -41.03
CA VAL A 220 38.50 10.26 -41.42
C VAL A 220 38.84 11.03 -42.70
N PRO A 221 37.89 11.28 -43.63
CA PRO A 221 38.06 12.28 -44.68
C PRO A 221 37.57 13.68 -44.26
N GLN A 222 38.34 14.69 -44.64
CA GLN A 222 38.17 16.11 -44.32
C GLN A 222 37.22 16.87 -45.28
N THR A 223 36.86 18.09 -44.84
CA THR A 223 36.54 19.35 -45.58
C THR A 223 35.06 19.77 -45.63
N PRO A 224 34.74 21.08 -45.81
CA PRO A 224 35.40 22.30 -45.30
C PRO A 224 34.41 23.33 -44.70
N VAL A 225 34.98 24.30 -43.97
CA VAL A 225 34.34 25.50 -43.42
C VAL A 225 34.14 26.56 -44.51
N PHE A 226 33.00 27.26 -44.49
CA PHE A 226 32.76 28.50 -45.25
C PHE A 226 32.39 29.65 -44.29
N ASP A 227 33.19 30.71 -44.34
CA ASP A 227 32.94 32.03 -43.76
C ASP A 227 32.29 32.93 -44.81
N ILE A 228 31.15 33.56 -44.50
CA ILE A 228 30.65 34.77 -45.17
C ILE A 228 29.99 35.66 -44.11
N GLY A 229 30.59 36.84 -43.89
CA GLY A 229 29.96 37.94 -43.17
C GLY A 229 29.29 38.94 -44.12
N THR A 230 28.29 39.66 -43.61
CA THR A 230 27.97 41.03 -44.01
C THR A 230 27.19 41.72 -42.89
N ASP A 231 27.68 42.91 -42.53
CA ASP A 231 27.08 43.90 -41.65
C ASP A 231 25.74 44.45 -42.15
N THR A 232 24.79 44.67 -41.24
CA THR A 232 23.91 45.84 -41.25
C THR A 232 23.48 46.20 -39.82
N ARG A 233 23.84 47.41 -39.39
CA ARG A 233 23.36 48.09 -38.17
C ARG A 233 21.97 48.69 -38.42
N THR A 234 21.07 48.54 -37.45
CA THR A 234 19.98 49.48 -37.16
C THR A 234 19.84 49.63 -35.65
N GLU A 235 19.89 50.89 -35.19
CA GLU A 235 19.42 51.40 -33.89
C GLU A 235 17.97 50.93 -33.62
N GLY A 236 17.44 50.71 -32.42
CA GLY A 236 17.84 50.86 -31.03
C GLY A 236 16.53 50.85 -30.23
N ASP A 237 16.40 50.02 -29.20
CA ASP A 237 15.45 50.25 -28.10
C ASP A 237 15.85 49.49 -26.84
N ALA A 238 15.69 50.15 -25.69
CA ALA A 238 16.32 49.80 -24.42
C ALA A 238 15.37 49.01 -23.50
N ALA A 239 15.52 47.68 -23.43
CA ALA A 239 15.00 46.85 -22.32
C ALA A 239 15.65 45.45 -22.23
N THR A 240 16.90 45.28 -22.64
CA THR A 240 17.56 43.95 -22.64
C THR A 240 18.87 43.99 -21.85
N LEU A 241 18.86 43.35 -20.67
CA LEU A 241 20.06 43.05 -19.89
C LEU A 241 21.01 42.20 -20.74
N THR A 242 22.12 42.80 -21.16
CA THR A 242 23.21 42.10 -21.86
C THR A 242 24.23 41.63 -20.84
N VAL A 243 24.42 40.31 -20.76
CA VAL A 243 25.50 39.69 -19.98
C VAL A 243 26.76 39.70 -20.84
N THR A 244 27.83 40.28 -20.33
CA THR A 244 29.16 40.24 -20.94
C THR A 244 29.72 38.82 -20.88
N PRO A 245 30.14 38.21 -22.01
CA PRO A 245 30.84 36.94 -21.96
C PRO A 245 32.27 37.21 -21.49
N VAL A 246 32.54 36.94 -20.21
CA VAL A 246 33.90 36.90 -19.69
C VAL A 246 34.51 35.57 -20.15
N GLY A 247 35.56 35.66 -20.96
CA GLY A 247 36.24 34.50 -21.54
C GLY A 247 36.65 33.48 -20.48
N LEU A 248 36.10 32.27 -20.57
CA LEU A 248 36.54 31.14 -19.78
C LEU A 248 37.89 30.67 -20.34
N GLN A 249 38.94 31.05 -19.63
CA GLN A 249 40.24 30.43 -19.75
C GLN A 249 40.10 28.93 -19.44
N GLU A 250 40.42 28.09 -20.41
CA GLU A 250 40.44 26.64 -20.31
C GLU A 250 41.19 26.16 -19.05
N ARG A 251 40.45 25.52 -18.13
CA ARG A 251 41.01 24.51 -17.24
C ARG A 251 40.08 23.30 -17.20
N ARG A 252 40.51 22.29 -17.95
CA ARG A 252 40.25 20.83 -17.85
C ARG A 252 39.13 20.38 -16.90
N GLY A 253 38.04 19.92 -17.53
CA GLY A 253 37.28 18.70 -17.23
C GLY A 253 36.97 18.35 -15.77
N SER A 254 35.73 18.60 -15.35
CA SER A 254 35.05 17.87 -14.28
C SER A 254 33.72 17.34 -14.83
N ASN A 255 33.54 16.01 -14.82
CA ASN A 255 32.31 15.33 -15.26
C ASN A 255 31.23 15.33 -14.16
N VAL A 256 30.93 16.51 -13.62
CA VAL A 256 29.81 16.68 -12.69
C VAL A 256 28.74 17.46 -13.44
N SER A 257 27.58 16.83 -13.67
CA SER A 257 26.40 17.54 -14.16
C SER A 257 26.10 18.68 -13.19
N LEU A 258 26.15 19.92 -13.67
CA LEU A 258 25.66 21.08 -12.94
C LEU A 258 24.14 20.95 -12.79
N THR A 259 23.69 20.28 -11.74
CA THR A 259 22.32 20.46 -11.24
C THR A 259 22.30 21.83 -10.58
N LEU A 260 21.67 22.81 -11.23
CA LEU A 260 21.38 24.11 -10.61
C LEU A 260 20.43 23.87 -9.44
N ASP A 261 21.00 23.76 -8.24
CA ASP A 261 20.27 23.71 -7.00
C ASP A 261 19.72 25.12 -6.72
N MET A 262 18.46 25.34 -7.09
CA MET A 262 17.72 26.56 -6.76
C MET A 262 17.31 26.52 -5.27
N CYS A 263 18.30 26.38 -4.40
CA CYS A 263 18.14 26.72 -2.99
C CYS A 263 17.84 28.22 -2.92
N THR A 264 16.58 28.54 -2.62
CA THR A 264 16.15 29.91 -2.34
C THR A 264 16.93 30.39 -1.10
N PRO A 265 17.60 31.55 -1.12
CA PRO A 265 18.31 32.04 0.05
C PRO A 265 17.29 32.52 1.11
N GLY A 266 17.26 31.84 2.26
CA GLY A 266 16.41 32.13 3.43
C GLY A 266 15.27 31.10 3.54
N CYS A 267 15.05 30.38 4.64
CA CYS A 267 15.31 30.71 6.04
C CYS A 267 15.71 29.45 6.81
N THR A 268 16.90 29.49 7.42
CA THR A 268 17.16 28.82 8.68
C THR A 268 16.54 29.66 9.80
N GLU A 269 15.45 29.20 10.43
CA GLU A 269 15.19 29.33 11.88
C GLU A 269 13.88 28.65 12.31
N PRO A 270 13.75 28.22 13.58
CA PRO A 270 12.84 27.15 14.00
C PRO A 270 11.50 27.66 14.57
N TYR A 271 10.47 26.82 14.45
CA TYR A 271 9.16 26.86 15.15
C TYR A 271 8.34 28.17 15.15
N GLY A 272 7.15 28.11 14.54
CA GLY A 272 6.02 28.96 14.91
C GLY A 272 5.52 29.87 13.79
N TYR A 273 4.25 29.69 13.42
CA TYR A 273 3.38 30.66 12.73
C TYR A 273 4.07 31.62 11.73
N GLY A 274 4.16 31.21 10.46
CA GLY A 274 4.50 32.14 9.37
C GLY A 274 5.68 31.77 8.49
N ALA A 275 6.03 30.48 8.35
CA ALA A 275 6.89 30.06 7.25
C ALA A 275 6.20 30.43 5.93
N GLN A 276 6.78 31.36 5.16
CA GLN A 276 6.33 31.64 3.80
C GLN A 276 6.45 30.33 3.00
N LEU A 277 5.30 29.76 2.63
CA LEU A 277 5.23 28.60 1.76
C LEU A 277 6.02 28.86 0.48
N SER A 278 6.63 27.83 -0.11
CA SER A 278 7.28 28.01 -1.41
C SER A 278 6.25 28.50 -2.46
N PRO A 279 6.65 29.21 -3.52
CA PRO A 279 5.70 29.64 -4.55
C PRO A 279 4.87 28.49 -5.12
N ARG A 280 5.47 27.30 -5.23
CA ARG A 280 4.78 26.08 -5.65
C ARG A 280 3.73 25.62 -4.64
N ASP A 281 4.06 25.63 -3.36
CA ASP A 281 3.13 25.23 -2.29
C ASP A 281 2.00 26.25 -2.14
N GLN A 282 2.28 27.54 -2.32
CA GLN A 282 1.26 28.59 -2.38
C GLN A 282 0.29 28.35 -3.54
N SER A 283 0.79 28.11 -4.75
CA SER A 283 -0.06 27.82 -5.91
C SER A 283 -0.88 26.54 -5.70
N ALA A 284 -0.30 25.50 -5.10
CA ALA A 284 -1.01 24.26 -4.80
C ALA A 284 -2.14 24.48 -3.76
N GLN A 285 -1.86 25.23 -2.69
CA GLN A 285 -2.87 25.60 -1.69
C GLN A 285 -3.99 26.45 -2.30
N GLU A 286 -3.64 27.39 -3.19
CA GLU A 286 -4.64 28.22 -3.87
C GLU A 286 -5.52 27.40 -4.82
N TYR A 287 -4.93 26.47 -5.59
CA TYR A 287 -5.68 25.53 -6.41
C TYR A 287 -6.68 24.75 -5.58
N LEU A 288 -6.26 24.21 -4.43
CA LEU A 288 -7.15 23.44 -3.57
C LEU A 288 -8.25 24.30 -2.93
N ARG A 289 -8.03 25.60 -2.71
CA ARG A 289 -9.06 26.50 -2.18
C ARG A 289 -10.07 26.95 -3.23
N GLN A 290 -9.64 27.08 -4.48
CA GLN A 290 -10.46 27.64 -5.56
C GLN A 290 -11.00 26.60 -6.53
N GLY A 291 -10.41 25.40 -6.58
CA GLY A 291 -10.73 24.34 -7.53
C GLY A 291 -12.21 23.98 -7.48
N THR A 292 -12.86 24.06 -8.64
CA THR A 292 -14.31 23.89 -8.78
C THR A 292 -14.64 23.51 -10.21
N HIS A 293 -15.56 22.56 -10.35
CA HIS A 293 -16.13 22.17 -11.63
C HIS A 293 -17.54 21.66 -11.40
N THR A 294 -18.50 22.60 -11.36
CA THR A 294 -19.91 22.26 -11.15
C THR A 294 -20.50 21.57 -12.39
N LEU A 295 -21.10 20.40 -12.18
CA LEU A 295 -21.70 19.56 -13.21
C LEU A 295 -23.22 19.48 -13.00
N THR A 296 -23.97 19.78 -14.06
CA THR A 296 -25.38 19.42 -14.17
C THR A 296 -25.51 17.91 -14.41
N PRO A 297 -26.69 17.30 -14.21
CA PRO A 297 -26.91 15.87 -14.49
C PRO A 297 -26.44 15.41 -15.88
N ALA A 298 -26.79 16.16 -16.93
CA ALA A 298 -26.36 15.83 -18.30
C ALA A 298 -24.84 15.91 -18.48
N MET A 299 -24.19 16.92 -17.85
CA MET A 299 -22.73 17.05 -17.85
C MET A 299 -22.07 15.91 -17.07
N LEU A 300 -22.63 15.53 -15.93
CA LEU A 300 -22.13 14.43 -15.09
C LEU A 300 -22.08 13.11 -15.88
N HIS A 301 -23.14 12.74 -16.59
CA HIS A 301 -23.15 11.53 -17.41
C HIS A 301 -22.12 11.56 -18.54
N THR A 302 -22.01 12.70 -19.22
CA THR A 302 -21.06 12.86 -20.31
C THR A 302 -19.63 12.77 -19.78
N ARG A 303 -19.36 13.46 -18.68
CA ARG A 303 -18.02 13.53 -18.07
C ARG A 303 -17.61 12.21 -17.44
N ALA A 304 -18.55 11.44 -16.88
CA ALA A 304 -18.30 10.10 -16.39
C ALA A 304 -17.86 9.11 -17.49
N MET A 305 -18.01 9.44 -18.78
CA MET A 305 -17.55 8.60 -19.89
C MET A 305 -16.26 9.14 -20.55
N ASP A 306 -15.73 10.27 -20.08
CA ASP A 306 -14.53 10.93 -20.63
C ASP A 306 -13.32 10.71 -19.70
N ASP A 307 -12.78 9.49 -19.76
CA ASP A 307 -11.66 9.05 -18.92
C ASP A 307 -10.42 9.95 -19.06
N GLN A 308 -10.15 10.45 -20.27
CA GLN A 308 -8.97 11.28 -20.53
C GLN A 308 -9.07 12.63 -19.83
N SER A 309 -10.24 13.28 -19.87
CA SER A 309 -10.44 14.56 -19.19
C SER A 309 -10.39 14.41 -17.66
N LEU A 310 -10.97 13.33 -17.13
CA LEU A 310 -10.94 13.02 -15.70
C LEU A 310 -9.53 12.71 -15.22
N GLN A 311 -8.74 12.03 -16.04
CA GLN A 311 -7.34 11.75 -15.76
C GLN A 311 -6.52 13.04 -15.68
N ALA A 312 -6.69 13.95 -16.64
CA ALA A 312 -6.01 15.24 -16.64
C ALA A 312 -6.36 16.05 -15.38
N GLU A 313 -7.66 16.21 -15.08
CA GLU A 313 -8.14 16.95 -13.91
C GLU A 313 -7.61 16.35 -12.59
N PHE A 314 -7.58 15.03 -12.47
CA PHE A 314 -7.05 14.34 -11.30
C PHE A 314 -5.56 14.61 -11.08
N TYR A 315 -4.73 14.55 -12.12
CA TYR A 315 -3.28 14.76 -12.01
C TYR A 315 -2.88 16.23 -11.85
N GLU A 316 -3.72 17.16 -12.28
CA GLU A 316 -3.56 18.58 -12.00
C GLU A 316 -3.86 18.92 -10.53
N THR A 317 -4.80 18.20 -9.92
CA THR A 317 -5.19 18.43 -8.53
C THR A 317 -4.04 18.06 -7.57
N PRO A 318 -3.53 18.99 -6.74
CA PRO A 318 -2.44 18.69 -5.80
C PRO A 318 -2.83 17.65 -4.75
N MET A 319 -1.88 16.82 -4.30
CA MET A 319 -2.14 15.77 -3.28
C MET A 319 -2.09 16.27 -1.83
N ASN A 320 -1.45 17.40 -1.54
CA ASN A 320 -1.33 17.99 -0.20
C ASN A 320 -0.77 17.03 0.89
N PHE A 321 0.16 16.14 0.52
CA PHE A 321 0.87 15.32 1.51
C PHE A 321 1.75 16.20 2.41
N VAL A 322 1.83 15.81 3.68
CA VAL A 322 2.71 16.45 4.67
C VAL A 322 4.15 15.98 4.46
N ASP A 323 5.13 16.89 4.58
CA ASP A 323 6.54 16.50 4.59
C ASP A 323 6.82 15.68 5.87
N PRO A 324 7.35 14.45 5.77
CA PRO A 324 7.73 13.65 6.94
C PRO A 324 8.65 14.38 7.95
N LYS A 325 9.38 15.40 7.51
CA LYS A 325 10.20 16.24 8.39
C LYS A 325 9.38 17.04 9.41
N GLU A 326 8.11 17.33 9.13
CA GLU A 326 7.20 17.99 10.08
C GLU A 326 6.87 17.09 11.28
N TYR A 327 7.02 15.77 11.13
CA TYR A 327 6.74 14.75 12.13
C TYR A 327 8.01 14.06 12.62
N ASN A 328 8.95 14.83 13.18
CA ASN A 328 10.20 14.29 13.72
C ASN A 328 10.13 13.96 15.22
N TYR A 329 9.32 12.95 15.56
CA TYR A 329 9.18 12.45 16.94
C TYR A 329 9.68 11.01 17.08
N PRO A 330 10.59 10.71 18.02
CA PRO A 330 11.04 9.35 18.28
C PRO A 330 9.87 8.40 18.55
N GLY A 331 9.86 7.20 17.96
CA GLY A 331 8.81 6.20 18.17
C GLY A 331 7.54 6.36 17.32
N LEU A 332 7.31 7.52 16.69
CA LEU A 332 6.11 7.82 15.91
C LEU A 332 5.88 6.85 14.75
N VAL A 333 6.97 6.31 14.17
CA VAL A 333 6.91 5.31 13.11
C VAL A 333 6.07 4.08 13.48
N ARG A 334 5.93 3.77 14.77
CA ARG A 334 5.11 2.64 15.26
C ARG A 334 3.60 2.92 15.22
N LYS A 335 3.20 4.19 15.15
CA LYS A 335 1.80 4.62 15.08
C LYS A 335 1.31 4.87 13.65
N ASN A 336 2.22 4.80 12.66
CA ASN A 336 1.92 5.02 11.25
C ASN A 336 2.09 3.74 10.44
N ARG A 337 0.99 3.26 9.82
CA ARG A 337 1.04 2.10 8.93
C ARG A 337 1.89 2.40 7.68
N TYR A 338 1.83 3.65 7.18
CA TYR A 338 2.60 4.11 6.03
C TYR A 338 3.40 5.37 6.39
N LYS A 339 4.71 5.35 6.17
CA LYS A 339 5.64 6.42 6.58
C LYS A 339 5.36 7.77 5.91
N THR A 340 4.80 7.76 4.70
CA THR A 340 4.57 8.94 3.86
C THR A 340 3.12 9.43 3.90
N ILE A 341 2.24 8.76 4.63
CA ILE A 341 0.83 9.13 4.75
C ILE A 341 0.61 9.59 6.18
N LEU A 342 0.74 10.89 6.38
CA LEU A 342 0.71 11.54 7.68
C LEU A 342 -0.50 12.48 7.76
N PRO A 343 -1.08 12.69 8.95
CA PRO A 343 -2.20 13.59 9.11
C PRO A 343 -1.74 15.05 8.95
N ASN A 344 -2.51 15.89 8.24
CA ASN A 344 -2.22 17.32 8.18
C ASN A 344 -2.37 17.95 9.56
N THR A 345 -1.43 18.83 9.93
CA THR A 345 -1.29 19.34 11.31
C THR A 345 -2.49 20.16 11.79
N HIS A 346 -3.12 20.93 10.90
CA HIS A 346 -4.22 21.84 11.22
C HIS A 346 -5.55 21.14 11.51
N SER A 347 -5.75 19.94 10.98
CA SER A 347 -7.01 19.17 11.05
C SER A 347 -6.83 17.83 11.78
N ARG A 348 -5.63 17.52 12.30
CA ARG A 348 -5.37 16.24 12.98
C ARG A 348 -6.24 16.08 14.22
N VAL A 349 -6.66 14.85 14.48
CA VAL A 349 -7.28 14.49 15.75
C VAL A 349 -6.20 14.42 16.83
N VAL A 350 -6.47 14.99 18.00
CA VAL A 350 -5.56 14.99 19.15
C VAL A 350 -6.22 14.21 20.27
N LEU A 351 -5.57 13.12 20.71
CA LEU A 351 -6.08 12.31 21.81
C LEU A 351 -5.81 13.01 23.14
N GLN A 352 -6.81 13.02 24.01
CA GLN A 352 -6.67 13.43 25.41
C GLN A 352 -5.80 12.40 26.15
N SER A 353 -4.85 12.90 26.93
CA SER A 353 -3.89 12.11 27.71
C SER A 353 -3.68 12.77 29.06
N GLN A 354 -3.29 11.99 30.07
CA GLN A 354 -2.88 12.53 31.37
C GLN A 354 -1.53 13.26 31.28
N ASP A 355 -0.69 12.86 30.33
CA ASP A 355 0.59 13.47 30.02
C ASP A 355 0.48 14.16 28.65
N GLU A 356 0.02 15.41 28.66
CA GLU A 356 -0.16 16.20 27.43
C GLU A 356 1.17 16.57 26.76
N ASP A 357 2.28 16.52 27.51
CA ASP A 357 3.62 16.83 27.00
C ASP A 357 4.21 15.66 26.19
N ASP A 358 3.74 14.42 26.42
CA ASP A 358 4.10 13.28 25.58
C ASP A 358 3.27 13.25 24.28
N PHE A 359 3.88 13.78 23.22
CA PHE A 359 3.33 13.78 21.86
C PHE A 359 2.84 12.39 21.39
N LEU A 360 3.52 11.30 21.76
CA LEU A 360 3.11 9.98 21.30
C LEU A 360 1.75 9.59 21.89
N THR A 361 1.45 9.95 23.13
CA THR A 361 0.18 9.59 23.79
C THR A 361 -1.01 10.37 23.23
N THR A 362 -0.76 11.58 22.71
CA THR A 362 -1.77 12.46 22.08
C THR A 362 -1.90 12.25 20.57
N TYR A 363 -1.03 11.43 19.97
CA TYR A 363 -0.99 11.18 18.54
C TYR A 363 -1.88 10.01 18.10
N ILE A 364 -2.64 10.27 17.04
CA ILE A 364 -3.26 9.25 16.17
C ILE A 364 -3.20 9.73 14.71
N ASN A 365 -3.03 8.82 13.76
CA ASN A 365 -3.05 9.16 12.33
C ASN A 365 -4.49 9.30 11.81
N ALA A 366 -5.11 10.42 12.17
CA ALA A 366 -6.48 10.74 11.79
C ALA A 366 -6.66 12.25 11.59
N ASN A 367 -7.60 12.65 10.75
CA ASN A 367 -7.98 14.05 10.52
C ASN A 367 -9.50 14.21 10.60
N TYR A 368 -9.94 15.36 11.10
CA TYR A 368 -11.30 15.83 10.92
C TYR A 368 -11.51 16.29 9.49
N LEU A 369 -12.67 15.93 8.92
CA LEU A 369 -13.07 16.31 7.59
C LEU A 369 -14.42 17.02 7.62
N LYS A 370 -14.56 18.00 6.73
CA LYS A 370 -15.83 18.71 6.55
C LYS A 370 -16.83 17.87 5.79
N GLY A 371 -18.09 18.07 6.09
CA GLY A 371 -19.22 17.49 5.38
C GLY A 371 -19.74 18.40 4.27
N TYR A 372 -20.95 18.09 3.83
CA TYR A 372 -21.68 18.92 2.88
C TYR A 372 -21.88 20.34 3.45
N ASP A 373 -21.78 21.35 2.57
CA ASP A 373 -21.89 22.78 2.91
C ASP A 373 -20.93 23.25 4.01
N GLY A 374 -19.75 22.61 4.12
CA GLY A 374 -18.72 22.99 5.08
C GLY A 374 -19.04 22.61 6.52
N GLU A 375 -19.96 21.66 6.74
CA GLU A 375 -20.26 21.11 8.06
C GLU A 375 -18.98 20.64 8.77
N GLU A 376 -18.56 21.36 9.82
CA GLU A 376 -17.32 21.08 10.52
C GLU A 376 -17.40 19.73 11.26
N ARG A 377 -16.32 18.95 11.17
CA ARG A 377 -16.19 17.64 11.86
C ARG A 377 -17.35 16.68 11.58
N ALA A 378 -17.83 16.63 10.34
CA ALA A 378 -18.81 15.63 9.92
C ALA A 378 -18.20 14.22 9.91
N TYR A 379 -16.91 14.13 9.57
CA TYR A 379 -16.18 12.86 9.47
C TYR A 379 -14.82 12.92 10.17
N ILE A 380 -14.31 11.73 10.50
CA ILE A 380 -12.89 11.50 10.77
C ILE A 380 -12.37 10.47 9.76
N ALA A 381 -11.36 10.83 9.00
CA ALA A 381 -10.63 9.89 8.16
C ALA A 381 -9.38 9.41 8.89
N THR A 382 -9.21 8.10 9.02
CA THR A 382 -8.09 7.49 9.75
C THR A 382 -7.55 6.26 9.03
N GLN A 383 -6.31 5.88 9.34
CA GLN A 383 -5.74 4.63 8.86
C GLN A 383 -6.42 3.42 9.53
N GLY A 384 -6.33 2.25 8.90
CA GLY A 384 -6.73 1.00 9.54
C GLY A 384 -5.86 0.73 10.77
N PRO A 385 -6.46 0.51 11.96
CA PRO A 385 -5.70 0.27 13.18
C PRO A 385 -4.61 -0.78 12.98
N THR A 386 -3.44 -0.50 13.54
CA THR A 386 -2.36 -1.48 13.71
C THR A 386 -2.46 -2.07 15.10
N VAL A 387 -1.77 -3.18 15.36
CA VAL A 387 -1.69 -3.81 16.68
C VAL A 387 -1.29 -2.82 17.80
N ASN A 388 -0.46 -1.82 17.48
CA ASN A 388 0.02 -0.83 18.45
C ASN A 388 -0.94 0.36 18.65
N THR A 389 -1.96 0.49 17.80
CA THR A 389 -2.86 1.67 17.78
C THR A 389 -4.33 1.30 18.02
N VAL A 390 -4.64 0.05 18.37
CA VAL A 390 -6.03 -0.36 18.70
C VAL A 390 -6.55 0.43 19.91
N GLY A 391 -5.74 0.57 20.96
CA GLY A 391 -6.11 1.38 22.14
C GLY A 391 -6.33 2.86 21.80
N ASP A 392 -5.42 3.45 21.02
CA ASP A 392 -5.55 4.82 20.51
C ASP A 392 -6.84 5.03 19.69
N PHE A 393 -7.20 4.03 18.87
CA PHE A 393 -8.40 4.08 18.05
C PHE A 393 -9.67 4.08 18.92
N TRP A 394 -9.77 3.21 19.92
CA TRP A 394 -10.92 3.20 20.83
C TRP A 394 -10.99 4.45 21.70
N ARG A 395 -9.85 5.01 22.12
CA ARG A 395 -9.80 6.34 22.75
C ARG A 395 -10.40 7.42 21.86
N MET A 396 -10.03 7.44 20.57
CA MET A 396 -10.61 8.38 19.60
C MET A 396 -12.12 8.19 19.46
N VAL A 397 -12.59 6.96 19.29
CA VAL A 397 -14.02 6.63 19.16
C VAL A 397 -14.80 7.15 20.36
N TRP A 398 -14.28 6.93 21.57
CA TRP A 398 -14.89 7.40 22.81
C TRP A 398 -14.82 8.92 22.96
N GLN A 399 -13.65 9.54 22.81
CA GLN A 399 -13.47 10.99 22.95
C GLN A 399 -14.40 11.76 22.01
N GLU A 400 -14.47 11.33 20.75
CA GLU A 400 -15.23 12.01 19.71
C GLU A 400 -16.72 11.64 19.70
N ARG A 401 -17.19 10.83 20.66
CA ARG A 401 -18.59 10.37 20.76
C ARG A 401 -19.10 9.83 19.41
N CYS A 402 -18.26 9.05 18.74
CA CYS A 402 -18.52 8.56 17.40
C CYS A 402 -19.72 7.60 17.41
N PRO A 403 -20.77 7.85 16.59
CA PRO A 403 -21.93 6.97 16.52
C PRO A 403 -21.76 5.85 15.47
N ILE A 404 -20.89 6.05 14.47
CA ILE A 404 -20.76 5.19 13.30
C ILE A 404 -19.31 5.06 12.87
N ILE A 405 -18.83 3.82 12.68
CA ILE A 405 -17.58 3.50 12.01
C ILE A 405 -17.89 2.85 10.65
N VAL A 406 -17.25 3.32 9.59
CA VAL A 406 -17.29 2.72 8.26
C VAL A 406 -15.90 2.19 7.91
N MET A 407 -15.78 0.87 7.83
CA MET A 407 -14.55 0.13 7.51
C MET A 407 -14.64 -0.40 6.08
N ILE A 408 -13.79 0.12 5.18
CA ILE A 408 -13.81 -0.22 3.74
C ILE A 408 -12.50 -0.91 3.37
N THR A 409 -12.22 -2.05 4.01
CA THR A 409 -11.05 -2.89 3.75
C THR A 409 -11.26 -4.27 4.34
N ASN A 410 -10.68 -5.28 3.71
CA ASN A 410 -10.47 -6.57 4.38
C ASN A 410 -9.29 -6.44 5.36
N LEU A 411 -9.22 -7.34 6.35
CA LEU A 411 -8.12 -7.39 7.32
C LEU A 411 -6.80 -7.69 6.62
N GLU A 412 -6.83 -8.71 5.75
CA GLU A 412 -5.74 -9.09 4.87
C GLU A 412 -6.22 -9.09 3.43
N GLU A 413 -5.35 -8.65 2.55
CA GLU A 413 -5.55 -8.77 1.10
C GLU A 413 -4.31 -9.49 0.55
N LYS A 414 -3.36 -8.79 -0.07
CA LYS A 414 -2.02 -9.35 -0.34
C LYS A 414 -1.10 -9.31 0.88
N ASN A 415 -1.33 -8.35 1.76
CA ASN A 415 -0.61 -8.09 3.01
C ASN A 415 -1.64 -7.64 4.06
N GLU A 416 -1.22 -7.55 5.32
CA GLU A 416 -2.03 -6.98 6.39
C GLU A 416 -2.43 -5.52 6.07
N LYS A 417 -3.73 -5.26 6.01
CA LYS A 417 -4.30 -3.94 5.72
C LYS A 417 -4.89 -3.28 6.95
N CYS A 418 -5.38 -4.07 7.90
CA CYS A 418 -5.99 -3.63 9.14
C CYS A 418 -5.89 -4.76 10.17
N ALA A 419 -5.56 -4.43 11.43
CA ALA A 419 -5.72 -5.37 12.52
C ALA A 419 -7.21 -5.51 12.86
N GLU A 420 -7.62 -6.69 13.33
CA GLU A 420 -8.93 -6.85 13.95
C GLU A 420 -8.92 -6.12 15.28
N TYR A 421 -9.73 -5.05 15.37
CA TYR A 421 -9.74 -4.14 16.52
C TYR A 421 -11.00 -4.26 17.36
N TRP A 422 -11.95 -5.11 16.99
CA TRP A 422 -13.17 -5.39 17.74
C TRP A 422 -13.07 -6.73 18.47
N PRO A 423 -13.72 -6.91 19.62
CA PRO A 423 -13.76 -8.20 20.31
C PRO A 423 -14.76 -9.17 19.67
N GLU A 424 -14.68 -10.45 20.04
CA GLU A 424 -15.74 -11.42 19.76
C GLU A 424 -16.97 -11.20 20.66
N ASP A 425 -16.75 -10.83 21.92
CA ASP A 425 -17.80 -10.58 22.93
C ASP A 425 -17.56 -9.23 23.63
N THR A 426 -16.64 -9.19 24.60
CA THR A 426 -16.28 -7.96 25.34
C THR A 426 -14.76 -7.81 25.49
N VAL A 427 -14.27 -6.57 25.37
CA VAL A 427 -12.89 -6.19 25.72
C VAL A 427 -12.87 -4.83 26.40
N THR A 428 -11.90 -4.60 27.28
CA THR A 428 -11.69 -3.29 27.91
C THR A 428 -10.40 -2.66 27.43
N HIS A 429 -10.48 -1.44 26.89
CA HIS A 429 -9.33 -0.62 26.54
C HIS A 429 -9.36 0.67 27.37
N GLU A 430 -8.38 0.84 28.26
CA GLU A 430 -8.19 2.08 29.05
C GLU A 430 -9.46 2.57 29.77
N GLY A 431 -10.24 1.63 30.33
CA GLY A 431 -11.48 1.92 31.05
C GLY A 431 -12.74 1.98 30.18
N ILE A 432 -12.59 1.87 28.85
CA ILE A 432 -13.68 1.76 27.89
C ILE A 432 -13.98 0.28 27.67
N GLU A 433 -15.11 -0.19 28.21
CA GLU A 433 -15.66 -1.51 27.95
C GLU A 433 -16.41 -1.48 26.60
N ILE A 434 -15.99 -2.33 25.67
CA ILE A 434 -16.55 -2.46 24.33
C ILE A 434 -17.17 -3.85 24.24
N THR A 435 -18.48 -3.90 24.04
CA THR A 435 -19.24 -5.15 23.94
C THR A 435 -19.96 -5.23 22.61
N VAL A 436 -19.80 -6.34 21.89
CA VAL A 436 -20.57 -6.63 20.67
C VAL A 436 -21.94 -7.14 21.08
N VAL A 437 -22.99 -6.44 20.65
CA VAL A 437 -24.38 -6.78 20.97
C VAL A 437 -24.99 -7.63 19.86
N THR A 438 -24.83 -7.20 18.61
CA THR A 438 -25.35 -7.91 17.44
C THR A 438 -24.39 -7.84 16.27
N VAL A 439 -24.39 -8.89 15.46
CA VAL A 439 -23.71 -8.96 14.17
C VAL A 439 -24.73 -9.39 13.12
N THR A 440 -24.98 -8.53 12.14
CA THR A 440 -25.85 -8.81 11.00
C THR A 440 -24.99 -8.91 9.74
N GLN A 441 -25.16 -9.99 8.98
CA GLN A 441 -24.45 -10.19 7.73
C GLN A 441 -25.37 -9.82 6.57
N GLU A 442 -25.01 -8.78 5.83
CA GLU A 442 -25.62 -8.42 4.55
C GLU A 442 -24.73 -8.93 3.39
N ASP A 443 -25.21 -8.75 2.16
CA ASP A 443 -24.52 -9.24 0.95
C ASP A 443 -23.12 -8.62 0.76
N ASP A 444 -23.00 -7.30 0.99
CA ASP A 444 -21.77 -6.54 0.70
C ASP A 444 -21.05 -5.97 1.94
N TYR A 445 -21.71 -6.01 3.10
CA TYR A 445 -21.13 -5.58 4.37
C TYR A 445 -21.63 -6.40 5.57
N SER A 446 -20.85 -6.40 6.65
CA SER A 446 -21.30 -6.87 7.96
C SER A 446 -21.57 -5.66 8.86
N LEU A 447 -22.75 -5.61 9.48
CA LEU A 447 -23.09 -4.60 10.48
C LEU A 447 -22.86 -5.17 11.89
N ARG A 448 -22.03 -4.49 12.69
CA ARG A 448 -21.89 -4.76 14.12
C ARG A 448 -22.48 -3.61 14.93
N VAL A 449 -23.23 -3.96 15.96
CA VAL A 449 -23.70 -2.99 16.96
C VAL A 449 -22.93 -3.23 18.24
N PHE A 450 -22.30 -2.18 18.75
CA PHE A 450 -21.55 -2.18 20.00
C PHE A 450 -22.28 -1.38 21.07
N THR A 451 -22.07 -1.79 22.31
CA THR A 451 -22.24 -0.95 23.49
C THR A 451 -20.87 -0.57 24.01
N LEU A 452 -20.63 0.74 24.14
CA LEU A 452 -19.42 1.31 24.75
C LEU A 452 -19.78 1.84 26.13
N LYS A 453 -19.03 1.45 27.15
CA LYS A 453 -19.25 1.90 28.52
C LYS A 453 -17.95 2.38 29.16
N CYS A 454 -17.99 3.55 29.77
CA CYS A 454 -16.86 4.07 30.57
C CYS A 454 -17.41 4.89 31.73
N GLY A 455 -17.14 4.43 32.96
CA GLY A 455 -17.77 4.99 34.16
C GLY A 455 -19.28 4.80 34.13
N ASP A 456 -20.03 5.90 34.29
CA ASP A 456 -21.50 5.90 34.30
C ASP A 456 -22.11 6.21 32.92
N GLU A 457 -21.28 6.46 31.90
CA GLU A 457 -21.76 6.74 30.55
C GLU A 457 -21.75 5.49 29.69
N GLU A 458 -22.86 5.26 28.98
CA GLU A 458 -23.05 4.17 28.03
C GLU A 458 -23.51 4.73 26.68
N ARG A 459 -22.96 4.22 25.58
CA ARG A 459 -23.22 4.69 24.22
C ARG A 459 -23.37 3.52 23.26
N SER A 460 -24.23 3.67 22.26
CA SER A 460 -24.32 2.72 21.16
C SER A 460 -23.46 3.18 19.98
N LEU A 461 -22.81 2.22 19.32
CA LEU A 461 -21.97 2.44 18.15
C LEU A 461 -22.31 1.42 17.06
N ARG A 462 -22.45 1.85 15.81
CA ARG A 462 -22.60 0.97 14.65
C ARG A 462 -21.29 0.90 13.87
N GLN A 463 -20.82 -0.30 13.51
CA GLN A 463 -19.71 -0.49 12.57
C GLN A 463 -20.23 -1.18 11.31
N TYR A 464 -20.03 -0.54 10.17
CA TYR A 464 -20.24 -1.11 8.86
C TYR A 464 -18.91 -1.62 8.32
N TRP A 465 -18.75 -2.93 8.19
CA TRP A 465 -17.58 -3.56 7.59
C TRP A 465 -17.87 -3.98 6.15
N TYR A 466 -17.45 -3.14 5.21
CA TYR A 466 -17.63 -3.36 3.78
C TYR A 466 -16.48 -4.20 3.21
N THR A 467 -16.78 -5.42 2.78
CA THR A 467 -15.80 -6.43 2.34
C THR A 467 -15.69 -6.57 0.82
N SER A 468 -16.70 -6.06 0.08
CA SER A 468 -16.81 -6.19 -1.38
C SER A 468 -15.91 -5.23 -2.18
N TRP A 469 -15.04 -4.44 -1.54
CA TRP A 469 -14.10 -3.56 -2.25
C TRP A 469 -12.78 -4.31 -2.59
N PRO A 470 -12.50 -4.61 -3.87
CA PRO A 470 -11.29 -5.36 -4.26
C PRO A 470 -9.98 -4.60 -4.03
N ASP A 471 -8.91 -5.30 -3.65
CA ASP A 471 -7.58 -4.69 -3.46
C ASP A 471 -7.06 -4.10 -4.80
N GLN A 472 -6.55 -2.87 -4.75
CA GLN A 472 -5.96 -2.11 -5.86
C GLN A 472 -6.88 -1.80 -7.06
N LYS A 473 -8.20 -1.92 -6.91
CA LYS A 473 -9.18 -1.56 -7.95
C LYS A 473 -10.36 -0.76 -7.38
N THR A 474 -11.22 -0.30 -8.26
CA THR A 474 -12.57 0.17 -7.94
C THR A 474 -13.52 -1.02 -7.86
N PRO A 475 -14.63 -0.95 -7.11
CA PRO A 475 -15.66 -1.98 -7.14
C PRO A 475 -16.18 -2.17 -8.56
N ASP A 476 -16.31 -3.42 -9.01
CA ASP A 476 -16.87 -3.76 -10.33
C ASP A 476 -18.33 -3.28 -10.48
N LYS A 477 -18.98 -2.97 -9.35
CA LYS A 477 -20.36 -2.52 -9.26
C LYS A 477 -20.44 -1.27 -8.38
N ALA A 478 -21.02 -0.20 -8.92
CA ALA A 478 -21.35 1.03 -8.19
C ALA A 478 -22.50 0.88 -7.15
N PRO A 479 -23.57 0.06 -7.36
CA PRO A 479 -24.70 -0.01 -6.43
C PRO A 479 -24.34 -0.34 -4.97
N PRO A 480 -23.47 -1.34 -4.67
CA PRO A 480 -23.16 -1.68 -3.28
C PRO A 480 -22.56 -0.53 -2.45
N LEU A 481 -21.71 0.31 -3.05
CA LEU A 481 -21.18 1.49 -2.36
C LEU A 481 -22.30 2.51 -2.10
N LEU A 482 -23.17 2.71 -3.07
CA LEU A 482 -24.25 3.68 -2.98
C LEU A 482 -25.29 3.27 -1.92
N GLU A 483 -25.63 1.99 -1.86
CA GLU A 483 -26.48 1.42 -0.81
C GLU A 483 -25.86 1.61 0.58
N LEU A 484 -24.56 1.33 0.73
CA LEU A 484 -23.84 1.59 1.98
C LEU A 484 -23.88 3.08 2.35
N VAL A 485 -23.68 4.00 1.40
CA VAL A 485 -23.76 5.44 1.64
C VAL A 485 -25.15 5.84 2.12
N GLN A 486 -26.21 5.37 1.46
CA GLN A 486 -27.60 5.65 1.85
C GLN A 486 -27.90 5.12 3.25
N GLU A 487 -27.44 3.91 3.56
CA GLU A 487 -27.61 3.28 4.87
C GLU A 487 -26.88 4.05 5.98
N VAL A 488 -25.64 4.48 5.75
CA VAL A 488 -24.86 5.26 6.72
C VAL A 488 -25.47 6.64 6.93
N GLU A 489 -25.96 7.31 5.89
CA GLU A 489 -26.64 8.61 6.03
C GLU A 489 -27.93 8.47 6.85
N ARG A 490 -28.74 7.43 6.60
CA ARG A 490 -29.93 7.13 7.40
C ARG A 490 -29.57 6.88 8.87
N ALA A 491 -28.54 6.08 9.12
CA ALA A 491 -28.04 5.82 10.46
C ALA A 491 -27.53 7.10 11.15
N ARG A 492 -26.94 8.02 10.39
CA ARG A 492 -26.46 9.31 10.88
C ARG A 492 -27.62 10.23 11.26
N GLU A 493 -28.69 10.25 10.48
CA GLU A 493 -29.92 11.02 10.79
C GLU A 493 -30.66 10.48 12.02
N GLU A 494 -30.62 9.17 12.25
CA GLU A 494 -31.19 8.51 13.44
C GLU A 494 -30.35 8.73 14.72
N ALA A 495 -29.07 9.12 14.58
CA ALA A 495 -28.17 9.28 15.71
C ALA A 495 -28.57 10.50 16.58
N PRO A 496 -28.32 10.46 17.90
CA PRO A 496 -28.59 11.60 18.77
C PRO A 496 -27.89 12.89 18.27
N PRO A 497 -28.50 14.08 18.40
CA PRO A 497 -27.87 15.34 17.97
C PRO A 497 -26.55 15.68 18.66
N SER A 498 -26.27 15.06 19.80
CA SER A 498 -25.00 15.18 20.54
C SER A 498 -23.91 14.22 20.06
N SER A 499 -24.18 13.40 19.05
CA SER A 499 -23.21 12.47 18.47
C SER A 499 -22.15 13.25 17.70
N GLY A 500 -20.92 12.74 17.70
CA GLY A 500 -19.83 13.35 16.95
C GLY A 500 -19.67 12.77 15.54
N PRO A 501 -18.47 12.91 14.95
CA PRO A 501 -18.20 12.53 13.56
C PRO A 501 -18.37 11.04 13.28
N THR A 502 -18.73 10.71 12.04
CA THR A 502 -18.60 9.36 11.49
C THR A 502 -17.12 9.07 11.22
N ILE A 503 -16.59 7.99 11.80
CA ILE A 503 -15.22 7.55 11.52
C ILE A 503 -15.23 6.69 10.27
N VAL A 504 -14.41 7.03 9.28
CA VAL A 504 -14.26 6.24 8.05
C VAL A 504 -12.79 5.84 7.90
N HIS A 505 -12.54 4.55 7.68
CA HIS A 505 -11.18 4.07 7.46
C HIS A 505 -11.09 2.98 6.40
N CYS A 506 -9.89 2.83 5.87
CA CYS A 506 -9.51 1.69 5.04
C CYS A 506 -8.15 1.20 5.55
N SER A 507 -7.15 0.99 4.69
CA SER A 507 -5.78 0.70 5.13
C SER A 507 -5.00 1.99 5.43
N ALA A 508 -4.83 2.87 4.44
CA ALA A 508 -4.11 4.13 4.60
C ALA A 508 -5.01 5.29 5.07
N GLY A 509 -6.33 5.14 4.98
CA GLY A 509 -7.28 6.18 5.35
C GLY A 509 -7.36 7.34 4.36
N ILE A 510 -7.09 7.10 3.06
CA ILE A 510 -7.11 8.16 2.03
C ILE A 510 -7.83 7.78 0.73
N GLY A 511 -7.57 6.60 0.15
CA GLY A 511 -8.13 6.19 -1.14
C GLY A 511 -9.62 5.84 -1.06
N ARG A 512 -9.94 4.61 -0.61
CA ARG A 512 -11.32 4.12 -0.42
C ARG A 512 -12.13 5.00 0.54
N THR A 513 -11.47 5.45 1.61
CA THR A 513 -12.02 6.42 2.56
C THR A 513 -12.43 7.72 1.86
N GLY A 514 -11.59 8.25 0.97
CA GLY A 514 -11.91 9.44 0.17
C GLY A 514 -13.07 9.23 -0.78
N CYS A 515 -13.12 8.09 -1.49
CA CYS A 515 -14.23 7.76 -2.36
C CYS A 515 -15.57 7.72 -1.60
N PHE A 516 -15.61 7.08 -0.44
CA PHE A 516 -16.83 6.99 0.35
C PHE A 516 -17.30 8.37 0.85
N ILE A 517 -16.40 9.14 1.48
CA ILE A 517 -16.75 10.46 2.02
C ILE A 517 -17.18 11.41 0.89
N ALA A 518 -16.43 11.44 -0.23
CA ALA A 518 -16.81 12.24 -1.40
C ALA A 518 -18.19 11.84 -1.91
N THR A 519 -18.45 10.54 -2.07
CA THR A 519 -19.74 10.04 -2.56
C THR A 519 -20.88 10.44 -1.63
N SER A 520 -20.73 10.33 -0.31
CA SER A 520 -21.76 10.78 0.64
C SER A 520 -22.06 12.28 0.49
N ILE A 521 -21.03 13.13 0.51
CA ILE A 521 -21.16 14.59 0.37
C ILE A 521 -21.86 14.94 -0.94
N LEU A 522 -21.42 14.33 -2.04
CA LEU A 522 -21.90 14.63 -3.39
C LEU A 522 -23.31 14.07 -3.63
N CYS A 523 -23.69 12.95 -3.01
CA CYS A 523 -25.07 12.49 -3.02
C CYS A 523 -26.00 13.49 -2.32
N LYS A 524 -25.57 14.05 -1.18
CA LYS A 524 -26.33 15.09 -0.48
C LYS A 524 -26.41 16.38 -1.29
N GLN A 525 -25.31 16.79 -1.93
CA GLN A 525 -25.30 17.94 -2.84
C GLN A 525 -26.27 17.75 -4.01
N LEU A 526 -26.22 16.60 -4.68
CA LEU A 526 -27.08 16.31 -5.82
C LEU A 526 -28.56 16.33 -5.43
N ARG A 527 -28.92 15.74 -4.27
CA ARG A 527 -30.31 15.78 -3.76
C ARG A 527 -30.79 17.20 -3.44
N THR A 528 -29.91 18.04 -2.93
CA THR A 528 -30.28 19.37 -2.38
C THR A 528 -30.25 20.46 -3.45
N GLU A 529 -29.26 20.42 -4.33
CA GLU A 529 -28.97 21.47 -5.31
C GLU A 529 -29.26 21.06 -6.75
N GLY A 530 -29.41 19.76 -7.03
CA GLY A 530 -29.57 19.24 -8.40
C GLY A 530 -28.29 19.31 -9.25
N VAL A 531 -27.14 19.60 -8.64
CA VAL A 531 -25.81 19.65 -9.27
C VAL A 531 -24.78 18.97 -8.37
N VAL A 532 -23.60 18.68 -8.92
CA VAL A 532 -22.46 18.14 -8.15
C VAL A 532 -21.16 18.86 -8.51
N ASP A 533 -20.26 19.04 -7.54
CA ASP A 533 -18.92 19.56 -7.78
C ASP A 533 -17.86 18.62 -7.19
N ILE A 534 -17.51 17.63 -8.00
CA ILE A 534 -16.62 16.53 -7.62
C ILE A 534 -15.18 17.04 -7.43
N LEU A 535 -14.74 18.00 -8.26
CA LEU A 535 -13.44 18.64 -8.13
C LEU A 535 -13.34 19.44 -6.82
N ARG A 536 -14.33 20.30 -6.53
CA ARG A 536 -14.35 21.09 -5.28
C ARG A 536 -14.35 20.19 -4.05
N THR A 537 -15.16 19.13 -4.06
CA THR A 537 -15.19 18.18 -2.95
C THR A 537 -13.84 17.49 -2.78
N THR A 538 -13.21 17.03 -3.87
CA THR A 538 -11.88 16.41 -3.81
C THR A 538 -10.82 17.37 -3.29
N CYS A 539 -10.84 18.63 -3.75
CA CYS A 539 -9.96 19.68 -3.27
C CYS A 539 -10.13 19.93 -1.76
N GLN A 540 -11.36 20.05 -1.28
CA GLN A 540 -11.64 20.23 0.15
C GLN A 540 -11.18 19.03 0.99
N LEU A 541 -11.46 17.80 0.53
CA LEU A 541 -10.99 16.60 1.22
C LEU A 541 -9.46 16.55 1.30
N ARG A 542 -8.76 16.99 0.25
CA ARG A 542 -7.29 17.06 0.23
C ARG A 542 -6.74 18.19 1.09
N LEU A 543 -7.46 19.30 1.26
CA LEU A 543 -7.12 20.31 2.26
C LEU A 543 -7.17 19.70 3.67
N ASP A 544 -8.24 19.00 3.99
CA ASP A 544 -8.47 18.41 5.31
C ASP A 544 -7.51 17.22 5.58
N ARG A 545 -7.26 16.35 4.60
CA ARG A 545 -6.30 15.24 4.69
C ARG A 545 -5.61 14.97 3.34
N GLY A 546 -4.28 15.00 3.34
CA GLY A 546 -3.47 14.80 2.16
C GLY A 546 -3.69 13.44 1.48
N GLY A 547 -3.91 13.47 0.18
CA GLY A 547 -4.02 12.29 -0.68
C GLY A 547 -5.41 11.64 -0.72
N MET A 548 -6.45 12.29 -0.18
CA MET A 548 -7.83 11.82 -0.32
C MET A 548 -8.18 11.62 -1.80
N ILE A 549 -8.74 10.44 -2.11
CA ILE A 549 -8.88 9.88 -3.46
C ILE A 549 -7.50 9.74 -4.11
N GLN A 550 -6.97 8.52 -4.05
CA GLN A 550 -5.54 8.26 -4.28
C GLN A 550 -5.19 7.96 -5.73
N THR A 551 -6.12 7.42 -6.51
CA THR A 551 -5.87 7.04 -7.91
C THR A 551 -6.89 7.67 -8.86
N CYS A 552 -6.53 7.75 -10.14
CA CYS A 552 -7.42 8.28 -11.17
C CYS A 552 -8.67 7.42 -11.33
N GLU A 553 -8.51 6.10 -11.25
CA GLU A 553 -9.63 5.15 -11.35
C GLU A 553 -10.63 5.36 -10.21
N GLN A 554 -10.14 5.65 -8.99
CA GLN A 554 -10.99 6.01 -7.86
C GLN A 554 -11.79 7.30 -8.11
N TYR A 555 -11.17 8.29 -8.76
CA TYR A 555 -11.81 9.55 -9.12
C TYR A 555 -12.89 9.36 -10.20
N GLN A 556 -12.58 8.56 -11.23
CA GLN A 556 -13.54 8.14 -12.26
C GLN A 556 -14.71 7.35 -11.65
N PHE A 557 -14.43 6.46 -10.71
CA PHE A 557 -15.44 5.69 -10.02
C PHE A 557 -16.43 6.55 -9.24
N VAL A 558 -15.98 7.62 -8.57
CA VAL A 558 -16.90 8.58 -7.93
C VAL A 558 -17.84 9.22 -8.96
N HIS A 559 -17.35 9.57 -10.17
CA HIS A 559 -18.20 10.07 -11.25
C HIS A 559 -19.23 9.04 -11.71
N HIS A 560 -18.83 7.78 -11.88
CA HIS A 560 -19.73 6.70 -12.27
C HIS A 560 -20.81 6.43 -11.22
N VAL A 561 -20.45 6.42 -9.93
CA VAL A 561 -21.39 6.20 -8.83
C VAL A 561 -22.41 7.33 -8.77
N LEU A 562 -21.97 8.59 -8.89
CA LEU A 562 -22.88 9.74 -8.89
C LEU A 562 -23.76 9.77 -10.14
N SER A 563 -23.21 9.40 -11.30
CA SER A 563 -24.00 9.24 -12.52
C SER A 563 -25.06 8.14 -12.40
N LEU A 564 -24.81 7.08 -11.63
CA LEU A 564 -25.81 6.04 -11.34
C LEU A 564 -26.86 6.57 -10.37
N TYR A 565 -26.42 7.26 -9.32
CA TYR A 565 -27.31 7.80 -8.30
C TYR A 565 -28.29 8.83 -8.87
N GLU A 566 -27.83 9.70 -9.76
CA GLU A 566 -28.68 10.66 -10.46
C GLU A 566 -29.81 9.95 -11.23
N LYS A 567 -29.49 8.89 -11.97
CA LYS A 567 -30.50 8.09 -12.71
C LYS A 567 -31.53 7.45 -11.79
N GLN A 568 -31.12 7.02 -10.59
CA GLN A 568 -32.05 6.49 -9.60
C GLN A 568 -32.99 7.58 -9.07
N LEU A 569 -32.46 8.77 -8.80
CA LEU A 569 -33.27 9.92 -8.37
C LEU A 569 -34.28 10.36 -9.43
N SER A 570 -33.88 10.40 -10.71
CA SER A 570 -34.78 10.79 -11.80
C SER A 570 -35.94 9.82 -11.96
N HIS A 571 -35.69 8.51 -11.86
CA HIS A 571 -36.75 7.50 -11.92
C HIS A 571 -37.73 7.61 -10.75
N SER A 572 -37.24 7.81 -9.51
CA SER A 572 -38.11 8.00 -8.35
C SER A 572 -38.92 9.30 -8.37
N ALA A 573 -38.56 10.28 -9.19
CA ALA A 573 -39.32 11.52 -9.36
C ALA A 573 -40.39 11.43 -10.46
N GLU A 574 -40.26 10.47 -11.38
CA GLU A 574 -41.23 10.19 -12.46
C GLU A 574 -42.35 9.23 -12.03
N GLU A 575 -42.10 8.39 -11.02
CA GLU A 575 -43.10 7.56 -10.32
C GLU A 575 -43.89 8.36 -9.27
#